data_AF-H5UQM6-F1
#
_entry.id   AF-H5UQM6-F1
#
_cell.length_a   1.000
_cell.length_b   1.000
_cell.length_c   1.000
_cell.angle_alpha   90.00
_cell.angle_beta   90.00
_cell.angle_gamma   90.00
#
_symmetry.space_group_name_H-M   'P 1'
#
loop_
_entity.id
_entity.type
_entity.pdbx_description
1 polymer ?
#
loop_
_entity_poly.entity_id
_entity_poly.type
_entity_poly.pdbx_seq_one_letter_code
_entity_poly.pdbx_strand_id
1 'polypeptide(L)'
;MTAYEDVLVWAKSRPWWQQKALARIAAGEALGQQDHEEIARSLFEEPESPPNGGWFAQLSPTQATKDEPVRVVAVRGLANVNRLASGQELTFEPDGLTVVFGNNGSGKSGYARVIRSMVRTRHHADILPDVFAQTPDQQSGEVEFTVGANERNVQLGQPADPDLSRVAFYDEHCGDTYLTAEAEISYRPAAVQLLDDLAAVCTGVRQVIDGWKQAVSQPGPLPDVDDLGPGGAFLQSLSVSTTDDAISAAVACPSDVDERLENQVNAIARLRTSDPTQEKRQLNATVTALETISQHLVDLDKALGADGQKRLDELSERVTATKRAADLASRNTFADEPLSGVGSSVWQVLWRAAEGYSKEVYPEHAFPHIKEGAVCVLCQQTLSDDASDRLARFHRFVTDTTAREAGAAQRALERFRDDLEQLEFTPRVVSSAIATVQQRDENFAESLDPLLEKFRVRKEAMSTGERSAPVDVSTYL
;
A
#
# COMPACT_ATOMS: atom_id res chain seq x y z
N MET A 1 58.08 50.01 22.40
CA MET A 1 57.16 48.98 21.92
C MET A 1 56.20 49.64 20.96
N THR A 2 56.05 49.07 19.78
CA THR A 2 55.16 49.60 18.74
C THR A 2 53.75 49.06 18.93
N ALA A 3 52.71 49.78 18.48
CA ALA A 3 51.31 49.32 18.56
C ALA A 3 51.09 47.92 17.94
N TYR A 4 51.97 47.48 17.05
CA TYR A 4 51.97 46.16 16.45
C TYR A 4 52.37 45.04 17.43
N GLU A 5 53.35 45.29 18.30
CA GLU A 5 53.80 44.31 19.31
C GLU A 5 52.70 44.06 20.37
N ASP A 6 51.99 45.11 20.79
CA ASP A 6 50.89 45.00 21.75
C ASP A 6 49.71 44.19 21.18
N VAL A 7 49.37 44.40 19.89
CA VAL A 7 48.33 43.62 19.20
C VAL A 7 48.72 42.15 19.05
N LEU A 8 49.99 41.84 18.77
CA LEU A 8 50.46 40.46 18.71
C LEU A 8 50.44 39.75 20.07
N VAL A 9 50.74 40.45 21.17
CA VAL A 9 50.63 39.91 22.53
C VAL A 9 49.17 39.63 22.87
N TRP A 10 48.26 40.55 22.54
CA TRP A 10 46.82 40.36 22.71
C TRP A 10 46.28 39.21 21.88
N ALA A 11 46.72 39.08 20.62
CA ALA A 11 46.32 38.03 19.69
C ALA A 11 46.63 36.63 20.26
N LYS A 12 47.82 36.44 20.85
CA LYS A 12 48.22 35.18 21.52
C LYS A 12 47.38 34.85 22.76
N SER A 13 46.68 35.82 23.33
CA SER A 13 45.82 35.62 24.50
C SER A 13 44.38 35.18 24.14
N ARG A 14 44.02 35.16 22.85
CA ARG A 14 42.66 34.84 22.40
C ARG A 14 42.41 33.32 22.37
N PRO A 15 41.16 32.85 22.31
CA PRO A 15 40.85 31.44 22.07
C PRO A 15 41.50 30.89 20.78
N TRP A 16 41.75 29.58 20.74
CA TRP A 16 42.52 28.93 19.67
C TRP A 16 42.03 29.26 18.25
N TRP A 17 40.72 29.28 18.03
CA TRP A 17 40.13 29.54 16.71
C TRP A 17 40.33 31.01 16.27
N GLN A 18 40.30 31.95 17.22
CA GLN A 18 40.59 33.36 16.94
C GLN A 18 42.06 33.56 16.63
N GLN A 19 42.96 32.82 17.30
CA GLN A 19 44.38 32.83 16.97
C GLN A 19 44.62 32.34 15.54
N LYS A 20 43.94 31.25 15.13
CA LYS A 20 44.03 30.69 13.77
C LYS A 20 43.46 31.67 12.72
N ALA A 21 42.30 32.28 12.99
CA ALA A 21 41.71 33.30 12.11
C ALA A 21 42.63 34.52 11.97
N LEU A 22 43.15 35.05 13.08
CA LEU A 22 44.11 36.15 13.06
C LEU A 22 45.39 35.81 12.31
N ALA A 23 45.88 34.57 12.43
CA ALA A 23 47.08 34.15 11.70
C ALA A 23 46.86 34.14 10.18
N ARG A 24 45.70 33.68 9.72
CA ARG A 24 45.28 33.71 8.30
C ARG A 24 45.09 35.14 7.79
N ILE A 25 44.41 35.99 8.54
CA ILE A 25 44.23 37.41 8.19
C ILE A 25 45.59 38.12 8.09
N ALA A 26 46.50 37.88 9.05
CA ALA A 26 47.84 38.47 9.04
C ALA A 26 48.71 37.98 7.88
N ALA A 27 48.41 36.80 7.31
CA ALA A 27 49.04 36.29 6.09
C ALA A 27 48.44 36.89 4.80
N GLY A 28 47.43 37.76 4.91
CA GLY A 28 46.75 38.42 3.79
C GLY A 28 45.55 37.66 3.23
N GLU A 29 45.06 36.62 3.92
CA GLU A 29 43.86 35.89 3.49
C GLU A 29 42.59 36.68 3.84
N ALA A 30 41.71 36.84 2.84
CA ALA A 30 40.36 37.34 3.05
C ALA A 30 39.43 36.18 3.42
N LEU A 31 38.92 36.18 4.65
CA LEU A 31 38.03 35.13 5.16
C LEU A 31 36.58 35.42 4.76
N GLY A 32 35.97 34.49 4.04
CA GLY A 32 34.62 34.61 3.50
C GLY A 32 33.59 33.76 4.25
N GLN A 33 32.38 33.67 3.67
CA GLN A 33 31.27 32.90 4.23
C GLN A 33 31.61 31.42 4.49
N GLN A 34 32.33 30.79 3.55
CA GLN A 34 32.75 29.39 3.70
C GLN A 34 33.70 29.22 4.89
N ASP A 35 34.66 30.14 5.07
CA ASP A 35 35.57 30.11 6.21
C ASP A 35 34.82 30.31 7.53
N HIS A 36 33.81 31.20 7.56
CA HIS A 36 32.96 31.37 8.74
C HIS A 36 32.24 30.08 9.12
N GLU A 37 31.74 29.34 8.13
CA GLU A 37 31.10 28.04 8.37
C GLU A 37 32.08 26.98 8.86
N GLU A 38 33.27 26.90 8.28
CA GLU A 38 34.32 25.97 8.71
C GLU A 38 34.77 26.27 10.16
N ILE A 39 35.00 27.55 10.48
CA ILE A 39 35.30 27.98 11.85
C ILE A 39 34.13 27.61 12.76
N ALA A 40 32.88 27.90 12.39
CA ALA A 40 31.71 27.57 13.20
C ALA A 40 31.61 26.07 13.49
N ARG A 41 31.84 25.19 12.51
CA ARG A 41 31.83 23.72 12.70
C ARG A 41 32.91 23.29 13.69
N SER A 42 34.12 23.82 13.53
CA SER A 42 35.26 23.48 14.39
C SER A 42 35.07 23.84 15.86
N LEU A 43 34.17 24.78 16.19
CA LEU A 43 33.82 25.12 17.57
C LEU A 43 33.04 24.02 18.31
N PHE A 44 32.46 23.07 17.58
CA PHE A 44 31.75 21.91 18.13
C PHE A 44 32.66 20.68 18.31
N GLU A 45 33.90 20.76 17.83
CA GLU A 45 34.90 19.69 17.91
C GLU A 45 35.86 19.94 19.10
N GLU A 46 36.70 18.95 19.43
CA GLU A 46 37.75 19.15 20.43
C GLU A 46 38.77 20.21 19.95
N PRO A 47 39.24 21.13 20.82
CA PRO A 47 40.21 22.15 20.44
C PRO A 47 41.49 21.57 19.83
N GLU A 48 41.83 22.04 18.63
CA GLU A 48 43.05 21.63 17.95
C GLU A 48 44.30 22.06 18.75
N SER A 49 45.29 21.17 18.87
CA SER A 49 46.56 21.51 19.51
C SER A 49 47.35 22.50 18.62
N PRO A 50 47.92 23.58 19.19
CA PRO A 50 48.69 24.53 18.40
C PRO A 50 49.94 23.88 17.80
N PRO A 51 50.36 24.28 16.58
CA PRO A 51 51.60 23.80 15.99
C PRO A 51 52.82 24.23 16.81
N ASN A 52 53.97 23.58 16.61
CA ASN A 52 55.22 23.97 17.27
C ASN A 52 55.55 25.44 17.00
N GLY A 53 55.61 26.26 18.06
CA GLY A 53 55.80 27.71 17.99
C GLY A 53 54.51 28.55 18.02
N GLY A 54 53.33 27.91 18.05
CA GLY A 54 52.01 28.56 18.08
C GLY A 54 51.47 28.91 16.68
N TRP A 55 50.21 29.31 16.62
CA TRP A 55 49.51 29.64 15.36
C TRP A 55 50.16 30.78 14.54
N PHE A 56 50.95 31.63 15.20
CA PHE A 56 51.67 32.74 14.58
C PHE A 56 53.12 32.38 14.18
N ALA A 57 53.57 31.14 14.36
CA ALA A 57 54.97 30.73 14.13
C ALA A 57 55.45 30.94 12.68
N GLN A 58 54.52 30.87 11.72
CA GLN A 58 54.82 31.02 10.28
C GLN A 58 54.74 32.47 9.80
N LEU A 59 54.19 33.36 10.61
CA LEU A 59 54.17 34.79 10.32
C LEU A 59 55.56 35.34 10.62
N SER A 60 56.42 35.33 9.60
CA SER A 60 57.61 36.16 9.64
C SER A 60 57.13 37.60 9.82
N PRO A 61 57.60 38.36 10.83
CA PRO A 61 57.29 39.78 10.89
C PRO A 61 57.69 40.34 9.54
N THR A 62 56.74 40.93 8.80
CA THR A 62 57.04 41.75 7.63
C THR A 62 58.22 42.61 8.05
N GLN A 63 59.39 42.33 7.49
CA GLN A 63 60.61 43.04 7.85
C GLN A 63 60.24 44.50 7.79
N ALA A 64 60.37 45.20 8.92
CA ALA A 64 60.29 46.65 8.97
C ALA A 64 61.00 47.15 7.70
N THR A 65 60.24 47.79 6.81
CA THR A 65 60.74 48.31 5.54
C THR A 65 62.08 48.95 5.82
N LYS A 66 63.17 48.36 5.30
CA LYS A 66 64.50 48.93 5.46
C LYS A 66 64.42 50.39 5.00
N ASP A 67 64.98 51.30 5.81
CA ASP A 67 65.01 52.76 5.64
C ASP A 67 65.67 53.25 4.32
N GLU A 68 65.91 52.38 3.33
CA GLU A 68 66.55 52.71 2.07
C GLU A 68 65.61 53.58 1.22
N PRO A 69 66.03 54.77 0.75
CA PRO A 69 65.18 55.68 -0.01
C PRO A 69 64.81 55.10 -1.38
N VAL A 70 63.56 55.31 -1.82
CA VAL A 70 63.08 54.95 -3.16
C VAL A 70 63.03 56.19 -4.04
N ARG A 71 63.65 56.15 -5.23
CA ARG A 71 63.76 57.31 -6.13
C ARG A 71 63.39 56.91 -7.55
N VAL A 72 62.47 57.64 -8.18
CA VAL A 72 62.15 57.46 -9.60
C VAL A 72 63.26 58.11 -10.42
N VAL A 73 63.83 57.38 -11.38
CA VAL A 73 64.97 57.81 -12.20
C VAL A 73 64.52 58.14 -13.62
N ALA A 74 63.68 57.30 -14.23
CA ALA A 74 63.23 57.53 -15.60
C ALA A 74 61.86 56.92 -15.90
N VAL A 75 61.19 57.48 -16.90
CA VAL A 75 60.04 56.89 -17.58
C VAL A 75 60.41 56.73 -19.05
N ARG A 76 60.45 55.48 -19.53
CA ARG A 76 60.97 55.12 -20.87
C ARG A 76 60.07 54.11 -21.56
N GLY A 77 60.41 53.82 -22.82
CA GLY A 77 59.77 52.74 -23.58
C GLY A 77 58.27 52.93 -23.82
N LEU A 78 57.78 54.18 -23.78
CA LEU A 78 56.35 54.45 -23.88
C LEU A 78 55.85 54.17 -25.31
N ALA A 79 54.84 53.31 -25.42
CA ALA A 79 54.11 53.05 -26.64
C ALA A 79 52.61 53.05 -26.39
N ASN A 80 51.86 53.65 -27.31
CA ASN A 80 50.41 53.85 -27.21
C ASN A 80 49.95 54.51 -25.89
N VAL A 81 50.76 55.40 -25.32
CA VAL A 81 50.40 56.22 -24.15
C VAL A 81 50.17 57.65 -24.63
N ASN A 82 48.90 58.08 -24.66
CA ASN A 82 48.47 59.32 -25.32
C ASN A 82 49.09 59.40 -26.73
N ARG A 83 49.46 60.60 -27.20
CA ARG A 83 50.21 60.80 -28.44
C ARG A 83 51.67 61.14 -28.15
N LEU A 84 52.31 60.36 -27.26
CA LEU A 84 53.72 60.52 -26.96
C LEU A 84 54.57 59.93 -28.08
N ALA A 85 55.65 60.62 -28.46
CA ALA A 85 56.53 60.15 -29.52
C ALA A 85 57.30 58.89 -29.06
N SER A 86 57.41 57.90 -29.95
CA SER A 86 58.12 56.66 -29.69
C SER A 86 59.61 56.90 -29.42
N GLY A 87 60.18 56.16 -28.47
CA GLY A 87 61.60 56.23 -28.12
C GLY A 87 62.00 57.49 -27.34
N GLN A 88 61.04 58.28 -26.88
CA GLN A 88 61.29 59.38 -25.94
C GLN A 88 61.41 58.85 -24.52
N GLU A 89 62.22 59.55 -23.74
CA GLU A 89 62.48 59.26 -22.34
C GLU A 89 62.36 60.54 -21.52
N LEU A 90 61.80 60.42 -20.32
CA LEU A 90 61.80 61.46 -19.31
C LEU A 90 62.62 61.02 -18.10
N THR A 91 63.74 61.69 -17.84
CA THR A 91 64.60 61.46 -16.67
C THR A 91 64.26 62.40 -15.51
N PHE A 92 64.58 61.94 -14.30
CA PHE A 92 64.44 62.68 -13.06
C PHE A 92 65.78 62.69 -12.31
N GLU A 93 66.11 63.83 -11.73
CA GLU A 93 67.26 63.96 -10.84
C GLU A 93 66.97 63.20 -9.52
N PRO A 94 67.72 62.13 -9.17
CA PRO A 94 67.43 61.30 -8.00
C PRO A 94 67.53 62.06 -6.67
N ASP A 95 68.39 63.08 -6.63
CA ASP A 95 68.65 63.95 -5.48
C ASP A 95 68.35 65.42 -5.82
N GLY A 96 67.13 65.72 -6.25
CA GLY A 96 66.79 67.10 -6.60
C GLY A 96 65.35 67.36 -6.98
N LEU A 97 65.15 68.54 -7.56
CA LEU A 97 63.87 68.97 -8.11
C LEU A 97 63.95 68.95 -9.64
N THR A 98 63.11 68.15 -10.27
CA THR A 98 62.98 68.10 -11.73
C THR A 98 61.76 68.90 -12.16
N VAL A 99 61.95 69.94 -12.98
CA VAL A 99 60.85 70.77 -13.51
C VAL A 99 60.60 70.44 -14.97
N VAL A 100 59.43 69.88 -15.28
CA VAL A 100 59.01 69.55 -16.66
C VAL A 100 57.99 70.57 -17.14
N PHE A 101 58.34 71.36 -18.16
CA PHE A 101 57.48 72.41 -18.71
C PHE A 101 57.39 72.33 -20.24
N GLY A 102 56.36 72.95 -20.81
CA GLY A 102 56.10 72.96 -22.25
C GLY A 102 54.69 73.42 -22.56
N ASN A 103 54.38 73.66 -23.83
CA ASN A 103 53.06 74.11 -24.27
C ASN A 103 51.95 73.09 -23.92
N ASN A 104 50.70 73.56 -23.88
CA ASN A 104 49.56 72.66 -23.78
C ASN A 104 49.57 71.67 -24.95
N GLY A 105 49.30 70.39 -24.65
CA GLY A 105 49.41 69.30 -25.64
C GLY A 105 50.82 68.73 -25.84
N SER A 106 51.85 69.20 -25.13
CA SER A 106 53.22 68.69 -25.24
C SER A 106 53.49 67.31 -24.60
N GLY A 107 52.45 66.61 -24.10
CA GLY A 107 52.60 65.26 -23.54
C GLY A 107 52.91 65.16 -22.03
N LYS A 108 53.09 66.27 -21.30
CA LYS A 108 53.40 66.28 -19.85
C LYS A 108 52.46 65.38 -19.02
N SER A 109 51.16 65.52 -19.23
CA SER A 109 50.15 64.73 -18.53
C SER A 109 50.18 63.24 -18.90
N GLY A 110 50.72 62.88 -20.07
CA GLY A 110 50.92 61.48 -20.47
C GLY A 110 51.97 60.78 -19.60
N TYR A 111 53.14 61.41 -19.42
CA TYR A 111 54.18 60.90 -18.51
C TYR A 111 53.68 60.83 -17.05
N ALA A 112 52.96 61.87 -16.61
CA ALA A 112 52.35 61.90 -15.27
C ALA A 112 51.41 60.72 -15.01
N ARG A 113 50.57 60.34 -15.99
CA ARG A 113 49.63 59.20 -15.87
C ARG A 113 50.35 57.86 -15.69
N VAL A 114 51.48 57.65 -16.36
CA VAL A 114 52.29 56.42 -16.22
C VAL A 114 52.89 56.32 -14.82
N ILE A 115 53.46 57.41 -14.29
CA ILE A 115 54.00 57.41 -12.92
C ILE A 115 52.86 57.18 -11.93
N ARG A 116 51.76 57.92 -12.09
CA ARG A 116 50.56 57.85 -11.25
C ARG A 116 49.94 56.46 -11.17
N SER A 117 50.01 55.66 -12.24
CA SER A 117 49.45 54.30 -12.23
C SER A 117 50.31 53.31 -11.45
N MET A 118 51.59 53.61 -11.20
CA MET A 118 52.53 52.68 -10.57
C MET A 118 52.91 53.04 -9.12
N VAL A 119 52.64 54.28 -8.70
CA VAL A 119 53.01 54.78 -7.37
C VAL A 119 51.77 55.07 -6.53
N ARG A 120 51.96 55.37 -5.24
CA ARG A 120 50.86 55.69 -4.34
C ARG A 120 50.24 57.04 -4.67
N THR A 121 48.97 57.04 -5.06
CA THR A 121 48.17 58.24 -5.33
C THR A 121 46.77 58.10 -4.74
N ARG A 122 46.10 59.22 -4.41
CA ARG A 122 44.73 59.20 -3.90
C ARG A 122 43.68 59.11 -5.00
N HIS A 123 44.05 59.49 -6.21
CA HIS A 123 43.17 59.43 -7.36
C HIS A 123 43.94 58.70 -8.45
N HIS A 124 43.36 57.64 -9.00
CA HIS A 124 43.91 56.94 -10.15
C HIS A 124 43.27 57.50 -11.42
N ALA A 125 44.04 57.65 -12.49
CA ALA A 125 43.52 58.07 -13.77
C ALA A 125 43.94 57.06 -14.82
N ASP A 126 43.01 56.72 -15.71
CA ASP A 126 43.28 55.79 -16.79
C ASP A 126 44.37 56.33 -17.71
N ILE A 127 45.27 55.45 -18.12
CA ILE A 127 46.26 55.76 -19.14
C ILE A 127 45.52 55.74 -20.48
N LEU A 128 45.35 56.90 -21.08
CA LEU A 128 44.61 57.03 -22.34
C LEU A 128 45.48 56.59 -23.52
N PRO A 129 44.97 55.77 -24.47
CA PRO A 129 45.72 55.38 -25.67
C PRO A 129 45.88 56.52 -26.68
N ASP A 130 46.69 56.31 -27.73
CA ASP A 130 46.76 57.22 -28.88
C ASP A 130 45.47 57.10 -29.70
N VAL A 131 44.71 58.20 -29.77
CA VAL A 131 43.44 58.28 -30.49
C VAL A 131 43.63 58.17 -32.02
N PHE A 132 44.87 58.36 -32.52
CA PHE A 132 45.20 58.27 -33.95
C PHE A 132 45.92 56.97 -34.34
N ALA A 133 46.16 56.05 -33.40
CA ALA A 133 46.78 54.77 -33.73
C ALA A 133 45.84 53.94 -34.63
N GLN A 134 46.39 53.40 -35.73
CA GLN A 134 45.62 52.57 -36.68
C GLN A 134 45.35 51.16 -36.14
N THR A 135 46.07 50.74 -35.10
CA THR A 135 45.93 49.47 -34.38
C THR A 135 45.77 49.74 -32.87
N PRO A 136 44.81 49.09 -32.18
CA PRO A 136 44.69 49.19 -30.73
C PRO A 136 45.75 48.30 -30.07
N ASP A 137 47.00 48.75 -30.09
CA ASP A 137 48.09 48.07 -29.36
C ASP A 137 47.93 48.30 -27.85
N GLN A 138 48.42 47.39 -27.01
CA GLN A 138 48.35 47.59 -25.56
C GLN A 138 49.28 48.73 -25.13
N GLN A 139 48.84 49.60 -24.19
CA GLN A 139 49.71 50.63 -23.65
C GLN A 139 50.91 49.98 -22.96
N SER A 140 52.12 50.36 -23.35
CA SER A 140 53.36 49.87 -22.73
C SER A 140 54.26 51.01 -22.30
N GLY A 141 55.15 50.71 -21.37
CA GLY A 141 56.08 51.66 -20.80
C GLY A 141 56.83 51.03 -19.64
N GLU A 142 57.90 51.65 -19.21
CA GLU A 142 58.62 51.24 -18.02
C GLU A 142 59.00 52.44 -17.16
N VAL A 143 58.99 52.21 -15.84
CA VAL A 143 59.49 53.16 -14.85
C VAL A 143 60.74 52.56 -14.24
N GLU A 144 61.85 53.27 -14.38
CA GLU A 144 63.12 52.97 -13.72
C GLU A 144 63.18 53.71 -12.39
N PHE A 145 63.57 53.00 -11.34
CA PHE A 145 63.70 53.55 -9.99
C PHE A 145 64.85 52.89 -9.22
N THR A 146 65.34 53.53 -8.18
CA THR A 146 66.32 52.94 -7.26
C THR A 146 65.72 52.68 -5.89
N VAL A 147 66.22 51.63 -5.24
CA VAL A 147 66.03 51.37 -3.81
C VAL A 147 67.42 51.37 -3.18
N GLY A 148 67.75 52.44 -2.45
CA GLY A 148 69.13 52.69 -2.04
C GLY A 148 70.04 52.85 -3.27
N ALA A 149 70.99 51.92 -3.44
CA ALA A 149 71.94 51.90 -4.57
C ALA A 149 71.55 50.91 -5.69
N ASN A 150 70.45 50.16 -5.53
CA ASN A 150 70.05 49.13 -6.49
C ASN A 150 69.07 49.71 -7.51
N GLU A 151 69.42 49.63 -8.80
CA GLU A 151 68.53 49.97 -9.91
C GLU A 151 67.51 48.85 -10.17
N ARG A 152 66.25 49.24 -10.34
CA ARG A 152 65.11 48.35 -10.64
C ARG A 152 64.25 49.00 -11.72
N ASN A 153 63.54 48.16 -12.48
CA ASN A 153 62.55 48.62 -13.45
C ASN A 153 61.23 47.86 -13.28
N VAL A 154 60.13 48.54 -13.58
CA VAL A 154 58.77 47.96 -13.59
C VAL A 154 58.10 48.31 -14.91
N GLN A 155 57.56 47.29 -15.57
CA GLN A 155 56.80 47.45 -16.80
C GLN A 155 55.34 47.78 -16.51
N LEU A 156 54.76 48.61 -17.37
CA LEU A 156 53.35 48.96 -17.32
C LEU A 156 52.48 47.73 -17.55
N GLY A 157 51.51 47.51 -16.65
CA GLY A 157 50.62 46.35 -16.65
C GLY A 157 51.09 45.17 -15.77
N GLN A 158 52.28 45.24 -15.16
CA GLN A 158 52.72 44.28 -14.14
C GLN A 158 52.08 44.56 -12.77
N PRO A 159 52.02 43.57 -11.85
CA PRO A 159 51.60 43.80 -10.47
C PRO A 159 52.42 44.91 -9.81
N ALA A 160 51.77 45.73 -8.96
CA ALA A 160 52.41 46.87 -8.33
C ALA A 160 53.65 46.44 -7.51
N ASP A 161 54.79 47.07 -7.78
CA ASP A 161 56.00 46.82 -6.98
C ASP A 161 55.84 47.45 -5.58
N PRO A 162 56.01 46.68 -4.50
CA PRO A 162 55.84 47.17 -3.13
C PRO A 162 56.69 48.41 -2.81
N ASP A 163 57.87 48.56 -3.41
CA ASP A 163 58.76 49.69 -3.14
C ASP A 163 58.22 51.00 -3.74
N LEU A 164 57.55 50.94 -4.91
CA LEU A 164 56.93 52.12 -5.54
C LEU A 164 55.73 52.67 -4.75
N SER A 165 55.14 51.86 -3.85
CA SER A 165 54.10 52.34 -2.92
C SER A 165 54.62 53.39 -1.91
N ARG A 166 55.94 53.51 -1.78
CA ARG A 166 56.62 54.50 -0.93
C ARG A 166 56.76 55.86 -1.62
N VAL A 167 56.63 55.91 -2.95
CA VAL A 167 56.62 57.14 -3.74
C VAL A 167 55.20 57.69 -3.78
N ALA A 168 55.05 58.98 -3.43
CA ALA A 168 53.75 59.65 -3.42
C ALA A 168 53.60 60.52 -4.67
N PHE A 169 52.47 60.40 -5.36
CA PHE A 169 52.10 61.26 -6.49
C PHE A 169 50.99 62.23 -6.11
N TYR A 170 51.24 63.52 -6.32
CA TYR A 170 50.33 64.61 -6.00
C TYR A 170 50.00 65.43 -7.24
N ASP A 171 48.70 65.66 -7.48
CA ASP A 171 48.19 66.53 -8.55
C ASP A 171 47.05 67.42 -8.05
N GLU A 172 46.50 68.24 -8.95
CA GLU A 172 45.38 69.15 -8.67
C GLU A 172 44.15 68.41 -8.09
N HIS A 173 43.83 67.22 -8.61
CA HIS A 173 42.67 66.45 -8.15
C HIS A 173 42.89 65.90 -6.73
N CYS A 174 44.12 65.51 -6.39
CA CYS A 174 44.50 65.22 -5.01
C CYS A 174 44.28 66.45 -4.12
N GLY A 175 44.69 67.64 -4.58
CA GLY A 175 44.50 68.91 -3.86
C GLY A 175 43.03 69.25 -3.60
N ASP A 176 42.18 69.16 -4.62
CA ASP A 176 40.73 69.38 -4.47
C ASP A 176 40.12 68.44 -3.44
N THR A 177 40.53 67.17 -3.45
CA THR A 177 40.08 66.17 -2.47
C THR A 177 40.53 66.52 -1.04
N TYR A 178 41.73 67.07 -0.87
CA TYR A 178 42.23 67.53 0.43
C TYR A 178 41.48 68.75 0.98
N LEU A 179 40.90 69.58 0.11
CA LEU A 179 40.21 70.82 0.48
C LEU A 179 38.70 70.65 0.66
N THR A 180 38.09 69.69 -0.05
CA THR A 180 36.62 69.54 -0.12
C THR A 180 36.07 68.38 0.69
N ALA A 181 36.84 67.32 0.91
CA ALA A 181 36.45 66.24 1.81
C ALA A 181 36.92 66.57 3.23
N GLU A 182 36.08 66.35 4.25
CA GLU A 182 36.55 66.14 5.63
C GLU A 182 37.39 64.86 5.61
N ALA A 183 38.64 64.99 5.17
CA ALA A 183 39.59 63.90 5.15
C ALA A 183 40.04 63.71 6.59
N GLU A 184 39.31 62.88 7.35
CA GLU A 184 39.90 62.22 8.49
C GLU A 184 41.24 61.64 8.02
N ILE A 185 42.32 62.10 8.64
CA ILE A 185 43.65 61.54 8.41
C ILE A 185 43.62 60.13 9.03
N SER A 186 43.06 59.16 8.31
CA SER A 186 43.11 57.77 8.68
C SER A 186 44.47 57.21 8.24
N TYR A 187 45.52 57.66 8.92
CA TYR A 187 46.66 56.76 9.09
C TYR A 187 46.19 55.67 10.06
N ARG A 188 45.66 54.58 9.49
CA ARG A 188 45.29 53.41 10.26
C ARG A 188 46.49 52.46 10.31
N PRO A 189 47.13 52.24 11.47
CA PRO A 189 48.17 51.23 11.59
C PRO A 189 47.59 49.86 11.19
N ALA A 190 48.33 49.06 10.43
CA ALA A 190 47.91 47.71 10.03
C ALA A 190 47.46 46.84 11.23
N ALA A 191 48.06 47.07 12.40
CA ALA A 191 47.68 46.43 13.66
C ALA A 191 46.21 46.68 14.08
N VAL A 192 45.66 47.86 13.77
CA VAL A 192 44.27 48.22 14.10
C VAL A 192 43.29 47.64 13.08
N GLN A 193 43.72 47.43 11.83
CA GLN A 193 42.90 46.77 10.81
C GLN A 193 42.68 45.29 11.14
N LEU A 194 43.69 44.59 11.68
CA LEU A 194 43.56 43.20 12.14
C LEU A 194 42.44 42.99 13.17
N LEU A 195 42.17 44.00 14.01
CA LEU A 195 41.11 43.94 15.01
C LEU A 195 39.72 43.99 14.37
N ASP A 196 39.54 44.86 13.37
CA ASP A 196 38.28 44.99 12.63
C ASP A 196 38.01 43.75 11.78
N ASP A 197 39.04 43.22 11.11
CA ASP A 197 38.91 42.03 10.29
C ASP A 197 38.51 40.82 11.16
N LEU A 198 39.09 40.69 12.36
CA LEU A 198 38.65 39.66 13.31
C LEU A 198 37.22 39.90 13.79
N ALA A 199 36.82 41.15 14.05
CA ALA A 199 35.44 41.47 14.46
C ALA A 199 34.42 41.09 13.37
N ALA A 200 34.76 41.32 12.10
CA ALA A 200 33.97 40.88 10.95
C ALA A 200 33.83 39.36 10.92
N VAL A 201 34.92 38.62 11.10
CA VAL A 201 34.91 37.14 11.17
C VAL A 201 34.06 36.64 12.33
N CYS A 202 34.20 37.22 13.53
CA CYS A 202 33.39 36.85 14.69
C CYS A 202 31.89 37.08 14.42
N THR A 203 31.55 38.16 13.72
CA THR A 203 30.16 38.47 13.33
C THR A 203 29.64 37.46 12.31
N GLY A 204 30.45 37.09 11.32
CA GLY A 204 30.11 36.06 10.34
C GLY A 204 29.88 34.68 10.96
N VAL A 205 30.79 34.24 11.83
CA VAL A 205 30.65 32.98 12.58
C VAL A 205 29.39 32.98 13.44
N ARG A 206 29.09 34.09 14.11
CA ARG A 206 27.84 34.25 14.87
C ARG A 206 26.61 34.10 13.98
N GLN A 207 26.58 34.75 12.81
CA GLN A 207 25.46 34.67 11.88
C GLN A 207 25.22 33.23 11.38
N VAL A 208 26.29 32.47 11.12
CA VAL A 208 26.19 31.04 10.76
C VAL A 208 25.51 30.25 11.89
N ILE A 209 25.99 30.41 13.12
CA ILE A 209 25.45 29.68 14.28
C ILE A 209 23.99 30.09 14.56
N ASP A 210 23.66 31.38 14.47
CA ASP A 210 22.29 31.86 14.62
C ASP A 210 21.38 31.30 13.52
N GLY A 211 21.87 31.16 12.29
CA GLY A 211 21.18 30.48 11.19
C GLY A 211 20.91 28.99 11.49
N TRP A 212 21.90 28.26 12.01
CA TRP A 212 21.71 26.85 12.42
C TRP A 212 20.69 26.73 13.55
N LYS A 213 20.73 27.62 14.55
CA LYS A 213 19.74 27.65 15.63
C LYS A 213 18.34 27.91 15.10
N GLN A 214 18.19 28.84 14.17
CA GLN A 214 16.89 29.16 13.58
C GLN A 214 16.34 27.98 12.77
N ALA A 215 17.18 27.30 11.98
CA ALA A 215 16.79 26.11 11.24
C ALA A 215 16.30 24.98 12.17
N VAL A 216 16.99 24.74 13.28
CA VAL A 216 16.59 23.74 14.29
C VAL A 216 15.33 24.16 15.06
N SER A 217 15.11 25.47 15.25
CA SER A 217 13.94 26.01 15.97
C SER A 217 12.63 25.94 15.17
N GLN A 218 12.68 25.55 13.89
CA GLN A 218 11.51 25.28 13.07
C GLN A 218 11.43 23.78 12.77
N PRO A 219 11.01 22.94 13.74
CA PRO A 219 10.83 21.53 13.47
C PRO A 219 9.80 21.36 12.36
N GLY A 220 10.09 20.46 11.41
CA GLY A 220 9.15 20.06 10.37
C GLY A 220 7.91 19.38 10.95
N PRO A 221 6.90 19.08 10.11
CA PRO A 221 5.74 18.32 10.55
C PRO A 221 6.16 16.95 11.07
N LEU A 222 5.51 16.48 12.13
CA LEU A 222 5.62 15.10 12.58
C LEU A 222 5.05 14.15 11.52
N PRO A 223 5.55 12.91 11.41
CA PRO A 223 5.02 11.93 10.49
C PRO A 223 3.54 11.63 10.78
N ASP A 224 2.77 11.41 9.73
CA ASP A 224 1.36 11.00 9.83
C ASP A 224 1.29 9.53 10.22
N VAL A 225 0.67 9.24 11.36
CA VAL A 225 0.57 7.90 11.95
C VAL A 225 -0.83 7.70 12.51
N ASP A 226 -1.25 6.44 12.66
CA ASP A 226 -2.47 6.13 13.39
C ASP A 226 -2.30 6.52 14.87
N ASP A 227 -3.15 7.44 15.35
CA ASP A 227 -3.18 7.96 16.71
C ASP A 227 -3.36 6.85 17.76
N LEU A 228 -4.06 5.76 17.42
CA LEU A 228 -4.31 4.61 18.29
C LEU A 228 -3.21 3.54 18.17
N GLY A 229 -2.32 3.68 17.19
CA GLY A 229 -1.25 2.73 16.91
C GLY A 229 0.01 2.97 17.75
N PRO A 230 1.00 2.05 17.65
CA PRO A 230 2.30 2.19 18.31
C PRO A 230 3.03 3.49 17.93
N GLY A 231 2.88 3.94 16.68
CA GLY A 231 3.44 5.20 16.19
C GLY A 231 2.85 6.42 16.90
N GLY A 232 1.52 6.51 17.00
CA GLY A 232 0.84 7.59 17.71
C GLY A 232 1.19 7.64 19.20
N ALA A 233 1.22 6.49 19.85
CA ALA A 233 1.64 6.38 21.25
C ALA A 233 3.09 6.85 21.46
N PHE A 234 4.00 6.51 20.55
CA PHE A 234 5.39 6.97 20.61
C PHE A 234 5.51 8.49 20.42
N LEU A 235 4.82 9.06 19.42
CA LEU A 235 4.83 10.51 19.18
C LEU A 235 4.33 11.30 20.40
N GLN A 236 3.29 10.82 21.09
CA GLN A 236 2.78 11.46 22.31
C GLN A 236 3.74 11.38 23.49
N SER A 237 4.68 10.43 23.47
CA SER A 237 5.70 10.24 24.52
C SER A 237 7.00 11.02 24.28
N LEU A 238 7.14 11.66 23.12
CA LEU A 238 8.36 12.40 22.76
C LEU A 238 8.64 13.51 23.78
N SER A 239 9.86 13.52 24.30
CA SER A 239 10.32 14.48 25.29
C SER A 239 11.80 14.78 25.11
N VAL A 240 12.31 15.76 25.87
CA VAL A 240 13.74 16.11 25.87
C VAL A 240 14.63 14.94 26.34
N SER A 241 14.09 13.97 27.07
CA SER A 241 14.81 12.77 27.53
C SER A 241 14.74 11.59 26.57
N THR A 242 14.03 11.70 25.44
CA THR A 242 13.98 10.64 24.44
C THR A 242 15.36 10.47 23.80
N THR A 243 15.89 9.25 23.84
CA THR A 243 17.23 8.94 23.31
C THR A 243 17.19 8.59 21.82
N ASP A 244 18.33 8.76 21.14
CA ASP A 244 18.48 8.36 19.73
C ASP A 244 18.21 6.87 19.51
N ASP A 245 18.55 6.03 20.49
CA ASP A 245 18.23 4.59 20.46
C ASP A 245 16.72 4.33 20.49
N ALA A 246 15.96 5.10 21.29
CA ALA A 246 14.51 4.97 21.34
C ALA A 246 13.85 5.41 20.03
N ILE A 247 14.37 6.46 19.40
CA ILE A 247 13.94 6.91 18.08
C ILE A 247 14.25 5.84 17.04
N SER A 248 15.48 5.32 17.03
CA SER A 248 15.93 4.28 16.10
C SER A 248 15.09 3.01 16.20
N ALA A 249 14.74 2.59 17.41
CA ALA A 249 13.86 1.46 17.64
C ALA A 249 12.43 1.70 17.15
N ALA A 250 11.89 2.92 17.33
CA ALA A 250 10.53 3.26 16.91
C ALA A 250 10.38 3.36 15.38
N VAL A 251 11.45 3.75 14.67
CA VAL A 251 11.45 3.84 13.20
C VAL A 251 11.98 2.57 12.52
N ALA A 252 12.44 1.59 13.28
CA ALA A 252 12.97 0.34 12.75
C ALA A 252 11.88 -0.40 11.97
N CYS A 253 12.11 -0.58 10.67
CA CYS A 253 11.22 -1.34 9.82
C CYS A 253 11.53 -2.84 9.98
N PRO A 254 10.55 -3.69 10.34
CA PRO A 254 10.75 -5.13 10.36
C PRO A 254 11.17 -5.67 9.00
N SER A 255 12.01 -6.71 8.97
CA SER A 255 12.48 -7.31 7.71
C SER A 255 11.37 -7.98 6.90
N ASP A 256 10.22 -8.27 7.53
CA ASP A 256 9.05 -8.91 6.95
C ASP A 256 7.95 -7.91 6.55
N VAL A 257 8.24 -6.60 6.54
CA VAL A 257 7.22 -5.56 6.28
C VAL A 257 6.52 -5.75 4.93
N ASP A 258 7.26 -6.10 3.87
CA ASP A 258 6.72 -6.25 2.52
C ASP A 258 5.77 -7.45 2.46
N GLU A 259 6.17 -8.57 3.04
CA GLU A 259 5.35 -9.79 3.14
C GLU A 259 4.07 -9.53 3.96
N ARG A 260 4.19 -8.82 5.09
CA ARG A 260 3.05 -8.46 5.93
C ARG A 260 2.08 -7.53 5.21
N LEU A 261 2.58 -6.55 4.48
CA LEU A 261 1.77 -5.63 3.69
C LEU A 261 1.04 -6.37 2.58
N GLU A 262 1.74 -7.23 1.83
CA GLU A 262 1.14 -8.04 0.78
C GLU A 262 0.03 -8.96 1.34
N ASN A 263 0.30 -9.61 2.47
CA ASN A 263 -0.69 -10.44 3.17
C ASN A 263 -1.93 -9.63 3.60
N GLN A 264 -1.76 -8.41 4.11
CA GLN A 264 -2.86 -7.54 4.48
C GLN A 264 -3.66 -7.06 3.27
N VAL A 265 -3.00 -6.67 2.18
CA VAL A 265 -3.66 -6.27 0.92
C VAL A 265 -4.49 -7.43 0.38
N ASN A 266 -3.92 -8.63 0.36
CA ASN A 266 -4.62 -9.85 -0.07
C ASN A 266 -5.80 -10.17 0.84
N ALA A 267 -5.66 -10.02 2.16
CA ALA A 267 -6.75 -10.22 3.11
C ALA A 267 -7.88 -9.20 2.89
N ILE A 268 -7.57 -7.91 2.71
CA ILE A 268 -8.56 -6.87 2.42
C ILE A 268 -9.25 -7.14 1.08
N ALA A 269 -8.51 -7.52 0.04
CA ALA A 269 -9.06 -7.88 -1.26
C ALA A 269 -10.05 -9.06 -1.14
N ARG A 270 -9.67 -10.11 -0.39
CA ARG A 270 -10.57 -11.23 -0.08
C ARG A 270 -11.83 -10.76 0.65
N LEU A 271 -11.68 -9.96 1.71
CA LEU A 271 -12.79 -9.46 2.53
C LEU A 271 -13.72 -8.50 1.77
N ARG A 272 -13.21 -7.78 0.77
CA ARG A 272 -14.02 -6.92 -0.11
C ARG A 272 -14.74 -7.72 -1.20
N THR A 273 -14.15 -8.83 -1.62
CA THR A 273 -14.73 -9.70 -2.66
C THR A 273 -15.75 -10.66 -2.06
N SER A 274 -15.58 -11.08 -0.81
CA SER A 274 -16.60 -11.83 -0.09
C SER A 274 -17.72 -10.87 0.33
N ASP A 275 -18.92 -11.05 -0.25
CA ASP A 275 -20.15 -10.46 0.28
C ASP A 275 -20.69 -11.41 1.37
N PRO A 276 -20.56 -11.08 2.68
CA PRO A 276 -21.03 -11.96 3.74
C PRO A 276 -22.54 -12.20 3.66
N THR A 277 -23.29 -11.29 3.04
CA THR A 277 -24.72 -11.43 2.79
C THR A 277 -24.98 -12.49 1.72
N GLN A 278 -24.19 -12.49 0.65
CA GLN A 278 -24.25 -13.50 -0.40
C GLN A 278 -23.83 -14.88 0.14
N GLU A 279 -22.73 -14.95 0.89
CA GLU A 279 -22.24 -16.19 1.50
C GLU A 279 -23.27 -16.79 2.46
N LYS A 280 -23.88 -15.96 3.32
CA LYS A 280 -24.97 -16.37 4.22
C LYS A 280 -26.19 -16.88 3.45
N ARG A 281 -26.59 -16.21 2.37
CA ARG A 281 -27.71 -16.66 1.51
C ARG A 281 -27.41 -18.03 0.90
N GLN A 282 -26.20 -18.23 0.40
CA GLN A 282 -25.77 -19.52 -0.16
C GLN A 282 -25.75 -20.61 0.92
N LEU A 283 -25.20 -20.37 2.11
CA LEU A 283 -25.20 -21.34 3.22
C LEU A 283 -26.61 -21.73 3.64
N ASN A 284 -27.51 -20.75 3.77
CA ASN A 284 -28.92 -21.03 4.09
C ASN A 284 -29.59 -21.88 3.00
N ALA A 285 -29.32 -21.59 1.72
CA ALA A 285 -29.84 -22.40 0.61
C ALA A 285 -29.32 -23.84 0.66
N THR A 286 -28.04 -24.05 0.99
CA THR A 286 -27.46 -25.38 1.19
C THR A 286 -28.12 -26.10 2.37
N VAL A 287 -28.37 -25.42 3.50
CA VAL A 287 -29.07 -26.02 4.66
C VAL A 287 -30.46 -26.47 4.28
N THR A 288 -31.27 -25.61 3.65
CA THR A 288 -32.63 -25.98 3.21
C THR A 288 -32.62 -27.14 2.21
N ALA A 289 -31.63 -27.20 1.32
CA ALA A 289 -31.46 -28.31 0.40
C ALA A 289 -31.15 -29.62 1.13
N LEU A 290 -30.21 -29.61 2.09
CA LEU A 290 -29.88 -30.78 2.92
C LEU A 290 -31.07 -31.25 3.76
N GLU A 291 -31.84 -30.34 4.35
CA GLU A 291 -33.07 -30.67 5.09
C GLU A 291 -34.10 -31.35 4.17
N THR A 292 -34.27 -30.84 2.95
CA THR A 292 -35.17 -31.42 1.95
C THR A 292 -34.75 -32.85 1.58
N ILE A 293 -33.46 -33.08 1.37
CA ILE A 293 -32.91 -34.40 1.05
C ILE A 293 -33.07 -35.35 2.24
N SER A 294 -32.68 -34.91 3.44
CA SER A 294 -32.80 -35.68 4.68
C SER A 294 -34.25 -36.12 4.94
N GLN A 295 -35.19 -35.18 4.84
CA GLN A 295 -36.61 -35.49 5.02
C GLN A 295 -37.11 -36.51 3.99
N HIS A 296 -36.71 -36.38 2.72
CA HIS A 296 -37.07 -37.35 1.69
C HIS A 296 -36.49 -38.74 1.96
N LEU A 297 -35.24 -38.84 2.41
CA LEU A 297 -34.62 -40.12 2.80
C LEU A 297 -35.34 -40.77 3.99
N VAL A 298 -35.77 -39.97 4.99
CA VAL A 298 -36.59 -40.44 6.11
C VAL A 298 -37.94 -40.98 5.63
N ASP A 299 -38.57 -40.32 4.67
CA ASP A 299 -39.87 -40.78 4.16
C ASP A 299 -39.73 -42.03 3.27
N LEU A 300 -38.63 -42.16 2.52
CA LEU A 300 -38.26 -43.41 1.83
C LEU A 300 -38.02 -44.55 2.83
N ASP A 301 -37.32 -44.29 3.95
CA ASP A 301 -37.10 -45.29 5.00
C ASP A 301 -38.41 -45.71 5.69
N LYS A 302 -39.32 -44.78 6.00
CA LYS A 302 -40.65 -45.14 6.52
C LYS A 302 -41.43 -46.04 5.56
N ALA A 303 -41.31 -45.79 4.26
CA ALA A 303 -42.03 -46.54 3.23
C ALA A 303 -41.41 -47.92 2.93
N LEU A 304 -40.08 -48.02 2.90
CA LEU A 304 -39.33 -49.19 2.41
C LEU A 304 -38.47 -49.91 3.48
N GLY A 305 -38.29 -49.27 4.62
CA GLY A 305 -37.53 -49.76 5.77
C GLY A 305 -38.33 -50.75 6.62
N ALA A 306 -38.02 -50.81 7.91
CA ALA A 306 -38.60 -51.80 8.82
C ALA A 306 -40.12 -51.61 9.01
N ASP A 307 -40.58 -50.36 9.12
CA ASP A 307 -42.00 -50.04 9.31
C ASP A 307 -42.83 -50.38 8.07
N GLY A 308 -42.32 -50.06 6.89
CA GLY A 308 -42.93 -50.43 5.61
C GLY A 308 -43.08 -51.94 5.44
N GLN A 309 -42.03 -52.71 5.77
CA GLN A 309 -42.08 -54.18 5.74
C GLN A 309 -43.08 -54.74 6.73
N LYS A 310 -43.06 -54.25 7.98
CA LYS A 310 -44.00 -54.69 9.01
C LYS A 310 -45.44 -54.46 8.57
N ARG A 311 -45.72 -53.32 7.96
CA ARG A 311 -47.05 -53.00 7.41
C ARG A 311 -47.44 -53.93 6.26
N LEU A 312 -46.50 -54.26 5.38
CA LEU A 312 -46.73 -55.23 4.29
C LEU A 312 -47.05 -56.63 4.85
N ASP A 313 -46.31 -57.08 5.85
CA ASP A 313 -46.50 -58.37 6.51
C ASP A 313 -47.86 -58.42 7.21
N GLU A 314 -48.21 -57.40 8.00
CA GLU A 314 -49.51 -57.28 8.68
C GLU A 314 -50.69 -57.28 7.69
N LEU A 315 -50.56 -56.59 6.56
CA LEU A 315 -51.58 -56.59 5.50
C LEU A 315 -51.70 -57.96 4.83
N SER A 316 -50.57 -58.62 4.56
CA SER A 316 -50.52 -59.95 3.93
C SER A 316 -51.10 -61.05 4.84
N GLU A 317 -50.78 -60.99 6.13
CA GLU A 317 -51.35 -61.86 7.15
C GLU A 317 -52.85 -61.63 7.30
N ARG A 318 -53.29 -60.36 7.32
CA ARG A 318 -54.71 -60.00 7.39
C ARG A 318 -55.47 -60.52 6.17
N VAL A 319 -54.93 -60.40 4.96
CA VAL A 319 -55.53 -60.99 3.75
C VAL A 319 -55.64 -62.50 3.88
N THR A 320 -54.58 -63.17 4.34
CA THR A 320 -54.57 -64.63 4.50
C THR A 320 -55.60 -65.09 5.55
N ALA A 321 -55.67 -64.41 6.71
CA ALA A 321 -56.57 -64.73 7.80
C ALA A 321 -58.04 -64.49 7.41
N THR A 322 -58.35 -63.31 6.85
CA THR A 322 -59.72 -62.97 6.43
C THR A 322 -60.20 -63.83 5.26
N LYS A 323 -59.32 -64.18 4.32
CA LYS A 323 -59.64 -65.13 3.24
C LYS A 323 -59.96 -66.52 3.77
N ARG A 324 -59.14 -67.06 4.70
CA ARG A 324 -59.43 -68.36 5.35
C ARG A 324 -60.75 -68.33 6.12
N ALA A 325 -61.05 -67.25 6.82
CA ALA A 325 -62.32 -67.09 7.54
C ALA A 325 -63.52 -67.05 6.58
N ALA A 326 -63.41 -66.30 5.47
CA ALA A 326 -64.44 -66.26 4.43
C ALA A 326 -64.62 -67.61 3.74
N ASP A 327 -63.54 -68.33 3.45
CA ASP A 327 -63.58 -69.67 2.86
C ASP A 327 -64.25 -70.69 3.80
N LEU A 328 -63.98 -70.64 5.10
CA LEU A 328 -64.61 -71.50 6.11
C LEU A 328 -66.11 -71.18 6.27
N ALA A 329 -66.46 -69.90 6.36
CA ALA A 329 -67.84 -69.44 6.42
C ALA A 329 -68.61 -69.89 5.16
N SER A 330 -67.98 -69.81 3.99
CA SER A 330 -68.55 -70.29 2.73
C SER A 330 -68.82 -71.80 2.76
N ARG A 331 -67.81 -72.60 3.14
CA ARG A 331 -67.92 -74.07 3.20
C ARG A 331 -69.03 -74.52 4.14
N ASN A 332 -69.18 -73.87 5.29
CA ASN A 332 -70.22 -74.22 6.26
C ASN A 332 -71.62 -73.80 5.80
N THR A 333 -71.74 -72.69 5.06
CA THR A 333 -73.04 -72.14 4.63
C THR A 333 -73.58 -72.82 3.37
N PHE A 334 -72.70 -73.32 2.49
CA PHE A 334 -73.05 -73.82 1.16
C PHE A 334 -72.65 -75.29 0.93
N ALA A 335 -72.50 -76.08 1.99
CA ALA A 335 -72.12 -77.50 1.89
C ALA A 335 -73.11 -78.33 1.07
N ASP A 336 -74.41 -77.97 1.11
CA ASP A 336 -75.49 -78.68 0.42
C ASP A 336 -75.76 -78.15 -1.00
N GLU A 337 -74.95 -77.19 -1.50
CA GLU A 337 -75.13 -76.65 -2.85
C GLU A 337 -74.59 -77.61 -3.93
N PRO A 338 -75.22 -77.71 -5.11
CA PRO A 338 -74.85 -78.67 -6.17
C PRO A 338 -73.46 -78.45 -6.77
N LEU A 339 -72.92 -77.24 -6.68
CA LEU A 339 -71.61 -76.89 -7.23
C LEU A 339 -70.65 -76.54 -6.10
N SER A 340 -69.47 -77.15 -6.12
CA SER A 340 -68.40 -76.77 -5.20
C SER A 340 -67.80 -75.41 -5.58
N GLY A 341 -67.29 -74.69 -4.59
CA GLY A 341 -66.62 -73.40 -4.82
C GLY A 341 -67.55 -72.18 -4.82
N VAL A 342 -68.83 -72.33 -4.46
CA VAL A 342 -69.69 -71.19 -4.06
C VAL A 342 -68.99 -70.42 -2.94
N GLY A 343 -69.05 -69.10 -2.98
CA GLY A 343 -68.37 -68.18 -2.05
C GLY A 343 -66.85 -68.04 -2.21
N SER A 344 -66.21 -68.79 -3.11
CA SER A 344 -64.81 -68.57 -3.48
C SER A 344 -64.59 -67.20 -4.13
N SER A 345 -63.33 -66.74 -4.21
CA SER A 345 -63.01 -65.45 -4.84
C SER A 345 -63.47 -65.36 -6.29
N VAL A 346 -63.35 -66.44 -7.07
CA VAL A 346 -63.79 -66.49 -8.48
C VAL A 346 -65.31 -66.39 -8.57
N TRP A 347 -66.02 -67.12 -7.71
CA TRP A 347 -67.48 -67.06 -7.65
C TRP A 347 -67.99 -65.67 -7.22
N GLN A 348 -67.31 -65.00 -6.28
CA GLN A 348 -67.69 -63.65 -5.85
C GLN A 348 -67.52 -62.61 -6.98
N VAL A 349 -66.51 -62.76 -7.85
CA VAL A 349 -66.36 -61.91 -9.04
C VAL A 349 -67.54 -62.09 -9.98
N LEU A 350 -67.92 -63.35 -10.28
CA LEU A 350 -69.12 -63.66 -11.04
C LEU A 350 -70.38 -63.05 -10.41
N TRP A 351 -70.52 -63.17 -9.09
CA TRP A 351 -71.68 -62.66 -8.36
C TRP A 351 -71.81 -61.14 -8.42
N ARG A 352 -70.70 -60.40 -8.30
CA ARG A 352 -70.68 -58.93 -8.44
C ARG A 352 -70.96 -58.49 -9.88
N ALA A 353 -70.47 -59.23 -10.87
CA ALA A 353 -70.81 -58.95 -12.27
C ALA A 353 -72.31 -59.16 -12.54
N ALA A 354 -72.89 -60.22 -11.96
CA ALA A 354 -74.33 -60.46 -12.01
C ALA A 354 -75.14 -59.38 -11.29
N GLU A 355 -74.65 -58.88 -10.14
CA GLU A 355 -75.24 -57.73 -9.46
C GLU A 355 -75.22 -56.48 -10.35
N GLY A 356 -74.09 -56.21 -11.02
CA GLY A 356 -73.96 -55.09 -11.95
C GLY A 356 -74.95 -55.18 -13.11
N TYR A 357 -75.01 -56.33 -13.77
CA TYR A 357 -75.96 -56.58 -14.86
C TYR A 357 -77.41 -56.49 -14.39
N SER A 358 -77.73 -56.99 -13.19
CA SER A 358 -79.08 -56.86 -12.62
C SER A 358 -79.53 -55.41 -12.47
N LYS A 359 -78.62 -54.46 -12.22
CA LYS A 359 -78.97 -53.04 -12.13
C LYS A 359 -79.33 -52.44 -13.48
N GLU A 360 -78.82 -53.01 -14.58
CA GLU A 360 -79.17 -52.59 -15.94
C GLU A 360 -80.52 -53.15 -16.38
N VAL A 361 -80.80 -54.43 -16.09
CA VAL A 361 -82.03 -55.10 -16.54
C VAL A 361 -83.21 -54.98 -15.55
N TYR A 362 -82.93 -54.70 -14.27
CA TYR A 362 -83.91 -54.46 -13.21
C TYR A 362 -83.58 -53.19 -12.40
N PRO A 363 -83.60 -51.98 -13.01
CA PRO A 363 -83.16 -50.75 -12.36
C PRO A 363 -83.97 -50.36 -11.11
N GLU A 364 -85.25 -50.71 -11.07
CA GLU A 364 -86.17 -50.38 -9.95
C GLU A 364 -86.18 -51.43 -8.82
N HIS A 365 -85.29 -52.43 -8.87
CA HIS A 365 -85.26 -53.51 -7.90
C HIS A 365 -83.86 -53.73 -7.30
N ALA A 366 -83.81 -53.96 -5.99
CA ALA A 366 -82.58 -54.36 -5.32
C ALA A 366 -82.17 -55.77 -5.77
N PHE A 367 -80.86 -55.98 -5.92
CA PHE A 367 -80.30 -57.29 -6.20
C PHE A 367 -80.23 -58.15 -4.91
N PRO A 368 -80.52 -59.45 -4.98
CA PRO A 368 -81.13 -60.16 -6.10
C PRO A 368 -82.63 -59.85 -6.21
N HIS A 369 -83.12 -59.65 -7.44
CA HIS A 369 -84.55 -59.53 -7.70
C HIS A 369 -85.21 -60.92 -7.62
N ILE A 370 -85.91 -61.19 -6.51
CA ILE A 370 -86.47 -62.51 -6.16
C ILE A 370 -88.00 -62.51 -6.04
N LYS A 371 -88.69 -61.55 -6.67
CA LYS A 371 -90.16 -61.47 -6.65
C LYS A 371 -90.78 -62.43 -7.68
N GLU A 372 -92.09 -62.68 -7.55
CA GLU A 372 -92.83 -63.56 -8.45
C GLU A 372 -92.68 -63.14 -9.93
N GLY A 373 -92.33 -64.08 -10.80
CA GLY A 373 -92.04 -63.83 -12.22
C GLY A 373 -90.62 -63.35 -12.54
N ALA A 374 -89.74 -63.23 -11.54
CA ALA A 374 -88.34 -62.83 -11.75
C ALA A 374 -87.57 -63.84 -12.61
N VAL A 375 -86.77 -63.32 -13.55
CA VAL A 375 -85.86 -64.12 -14.38
C VAL A 375 -84.43 -63.97 -13.86
N CYS A 376 -83.76 -65.10 -13.64
CA CYS A 376 -82.39 -65.16 -13.14
C CYS A 376 -81.40 -64.51 -14.12
N VAL A 377 -80.65 -63.52 -13.65
CA VAL A 377 -79.66 -62.79 -14.48
C VAL A 377 -78.45 -63.63 -14.90
N LEU A 378 -78.24 -64.81 -14.28
CA LEU A 378 -77.13 -65.72 -14.60
C LEU A 378 -77.51 -66.79 -15.63
N CYS A 379 -78.70 -67.39 -15.52
CA CYS A 379 -79.12 -68.51 -16.37
C CYS A 379 -80.36 -68.22 -17.24
N GLN A 380 -80.96 -67.04 -17.10
CA GLN A 380 -82.12 -66.57 -17.89
C GLN A 380 -83.40 -67.41 -17.73
N GLN A 381 -83.52 -68.19 -16.65
CA GLN A 381 -84.72 -68.97 -16.31
C GLN A 381 -85.57 -68.24 -15.26
N THR A 382 -86.90 -68.43 -15.30
CA THR A 382 -87.79 -67.97 -14.23
C THR A 382 -87.44 -68.64 -12.91
N LEU A 383 -87.35 -67.85 -11.84
CA LEU A 383 -86.96 -68.34 -10.52
C LEU A 383 -88.10 -69.14 -9.86
N SER A 384 -87.78 -70.33 -9.39
CA SER A 384 -88.59 -71.06 -8.40
C SER A 384 -88.35 -70.51 -6.99
N ASP A 385 -89.18 -70.92 -6.04
CA ASP A 385 -89.01 -70.54 -4.62
C ASP A 385 -87.63 -70.97 -4.07
N ASP A 386 -87.20 -72.21 -4.35
CA ASP A 386 -85.87 -72.71 -3.95
C ASP A 386 -84.72 -71.90 -4.58
N ALA A 387 -84.85 -71.51 -5.85
CA ALA A 387 -83.84 -70.69 -6.53
C ALA A 387 -83.79 -69.27 -5.96
N SER A 388 -84.94 -68.70 -5.59
CA SER A 388 -85.06 -67.39 -4.95
C SER A 388 -84.42 -67.38 -3.56
N ASP A 389 -84.72 -68.38 -2.73
CA ASP A 389 -84.11 -68.55 -1.40
C ASP A 389 -82.59 -68.73 -1.51
N ARG A 390 -82.12 -69.52 -2.46
CA ARG A 390 -80.70 -69.73 -2.72
C ARG A 390 -79.98 -68.44 -3.10
N LEU A 391 -80.53 -67.65 -4.02
CA LEU A 391 -79.99 -66.35 -4.40
C LEU A 391 -79.94 -65.38 -3.20
N ALA A 392 -80.97 -65.40 -2.34
CA ALA A 392 -80.99 -64.60 -1.12
C ALA A 392 -79.89 -65.02 -0.13
N ARG A 393 -79.64 -66.32 0.05
CA ARG A 393 -78.53 -66.83 0.88
C ARG A 393 -77.16 -66.44 0.31
N PHE A 394 -76.98 -66.56 -1.01
CA PHE A 394 -75.76 -66.14 -1.71
C PHE A 394 -75.50 -64.65 -1.52
N HIS A 395 -76.53 -63.82 -1.70
CA HIS A 395 -76.43 -62.39 -1.48
C HIS A 395 -76.07 -62.06 -0.03
N ARG A 396 -76.75 -62.68 0.93
CA ARG A 396 -76.49 -62.49 2.36
C ARG A 396 -75.04 -62.77 2.72
N PHE A 397 -74.46 -63.87 2.21
CA PHE A 397 -73.05 -64.20 2.41
C PHE A 397 -72.10 -63.14 1.83
N VAL A 398 -72.37 -62.64 0.62
CA VAL A 398 -71.53 -61.61 -0.01
C VAL A 398 -71.64 -60.26 0.72
N THR A 399 -72.80 -59.97 1.30
CA THR A 399 -73.02 -58.79 2.15
C THR A 399 -72.59 -58.98 3.60
N ASP A 400 -72.28 -60.21 4.02
CA ASP A 400 -71.85 -60.54 5.37
C ASP A 400 -70.49 -59.90 5.68
N THR A 401 -70.29 -59.59 6.95
CA THR A 401 -69.14 -58.86 7.47
C THR A 401 -67.83 -59.57 7.09
N THR A 402 -67.78 -60.90 7.17
CA THR A 402 -66.59 -61.69 6.85
C THR A 402 -66.15 -61.59 5.39
N ALA A 403 -67.09 -61.61 4.43
CA ALA A 403 -66.75 -61.47 3.00
C ALA A 403 -66.33 -60.02 2.66
N ARG A 404 -66.96 -59.03 3.31
CA ARG A 404 -66.58 -57.61 3.16
C ARG A 404 -65.20 -57.32 3.74
N GLU A 405 -64.87 -57.89 4.88
CA GLU A 405 -63.56 -57.78 5.53
C GLU A 405 -62.45 -58.38 4.67
N ALA A 406 -62.66 -59.56 4.08
CA ALA A 406 -61.69 -60.16 3.15
C ALA A 406 -61.44 -59.28 1.92
N GLY A 407 -62.50 -58.73 1.32
CA GLY A 407 -62.37 -57.80 0.21
C GLY A 407 -61.70 -56.46 0.60
N ALA A 408 -61.95 -55.96 1.81
CA ALA A 408 -61.32 -54.74 2.32
C ALA A 408 -59.82 -54.95 2.61
N ALA A 409 -59.44 -56.09 3.19
CA ALA A 409 -58.05 -56.45 3.43
C ALA A 409 -57.27 -56.54 2.10
N GLN A 410 -57.86 -57.15 1.07
CA GLN A 410 -57.21 -57.28 -0.23
C GLN A 410 -57.02 -55.91 -0.92
N ARG A 411 -58.04 -55.05 -0.91
CA ARG A 411 -57.89 -53.67 -1.45
C ARG A 411 -56.86 -52.85 -0.68
N ALA A 412 -56.74 -53.05 0.64
CA ALA A 412 -55.74 -52.35 1.44
C ALA A 412 -54.31 -52.79 1.09
N LEU A 413 -54.10 -54.08 0.82
CA LEU A 413 -52.81 -54.60 0.34
C LEU A 413 -52.49 -54.12 -1.08
N GLU A 414 -53.47 -54.14 -1.99
CA GLU A 414 -53.31 -53.64 -3.37
C GLU A 414 -52.94 -52.15 -3.37
N ARG A 415 -53.68 -51.31 -2.63
CA ARG A 415 -53.35 -49.88 -2.49
C ARG A 415 -51.94 -49.66 -1.95
N PHE A 416 -51.52 -50.42 -0.94
CA PHE A 416 -50.18 -50.31 -0.39
C PHE A 416 -49.10 -50.64 -1.45
N ARG A 417 -49.35 -51.64 -2.31
CA ARG A 417 -48.45 -51.95 -3.43
C ARG A 417 -48.45 -50.87 -4.50
N ASP A 418 -49.62 -50.34 -4.85
CA ASP A 418 -49.74 -49.23 -5.80
C ASP A 418 -48.97 -47.99 -5.30
N ASP A 419 -49.10 -47.66 -4.01
CA ASP A 419 -48.37 -46.56 -3.36
C ASP A 419 -46.84 -46.78 -3.43
N LEU A 420 -46.38 -48.02 -3.23
CA LEU A 420 -44.96 -48.38 -3.39
C LEU A 420 -44.49 -48.22 -4.84
N GLU A 421 -45.29 -48.66 -5.81
CA GLU A 421 -44.99 -48.53 -7.24
C GLU A 421 -44.87 -47.06 -7.68
N GLN A 422 -45.68 -46.18 -7.11
CA GLN A 422 -45.65 -44.74 -7.40
C GLN A 422 -44.54 -43.97 -6.66
N LEU A 423 -43.83 -44.60 -5.73
CA LEU A 423 -42.74 -43.98 -4.99
C LEU A 423 -41.60 -43.55 -5.93
N GLU A 424 -41.34 -42.24 -5.99
CA GLU A 424 -40.22 -41.65 -6.72
C GLU A 424 -39.00 -41.49 -5.81
N PHE A 425 -37.84 -42.02 -6.23
CA PHE A 425 -36.60 -41.90 -5.47
C PHE A 425 -35.94 -40.53 -5.60
N THR A 426 -36.17 -39.85 -6.73
CA THR A 426 -35.54 -38.57 -7.02
C THR A 426 -36.53 -37.63 -7.70
N PRO A 427 -37.58 -37.18 -6.99
CA PRO A 427 -38.53 -36.21 -7.52
C PRO A 427 -37.83 -34.87 -7.80
N ARG A 428 -38.42 -34.04 -8.67
CA ARG A 428 -37.80 -32.77 -9.12
C ARG A 428 -37.29 -31.88 -7.98
N VAL A 429 -38.03 -31.82 -6.87
CA VAL A 429 -37.66 -31.02 -5.68
C VAL A 429 -36.35 -31.53 -5.06
N VAL A 430 -36.18 -32.85 -4.97
CA VAL A 430 -34.97 -33.49 -4.45
C VAL A 430 -33.82 -33.37 -5.45
N SER A 431 -34.05 -33.55 -6.75
CA SER A 431 -33.03 -33.31 -7.78
C SER A 431 -32.47 -31.88 -7.71
N SER A 432 -33.35 -30.88 -7.53
CA SER A 432 -32.96 -29.48 -7.37
C SER A 432 -32.17 -29.25 -6.08
N ALA A 433 -32.54 -29.92 -4.98
CA ALA A 433 -31.82 -29.84 -3.72
C ALA A 433 -30.41 -30.46 -3.84
N ILE A 434 -30.28 -31.64 -4.45
CA ILE A 434 -28.99 -32.29 -4.72
C ILE A 434 -28.09 -31.37 -5.56
N ALA A 435 -28.62 -30.79 -6.65
CA ALA A 435 -27.88 -29.85 -7.48
C ALA A 435 -27.40 -28.59 -6.72
N THR A 436 -28.17 -28.15 -5.71
CA THR A 436 -27.80 -27.01 -4.86
C THR A 436 -26.63 -27.36 -3.93
N VAL A 437 -26.60 -28.57 -3.37
CA VAL A 437 -25.51 -29.05 -2.53
C VAL A 437 -24.24 -29.33 -3.37
N GLN A 438 -24.41 -29.86 -4.58
CA GLN A 438 -23.30 -30.14 -5.51
C GLN A 438 -22.48 -28.92 -5.91
N GLN A 439 -23.05 -27.71 -5.85
CA GLN A 439 -22.30 -26.47 -6.09
C GLN A 439 -21.20 -26.22 -5.04
N ARG A 440 -21.26 -26.87 -3.88
CA ARG A 440 -20.26 -26.80 -2.81
C ARG A 440 -19.49 -28.10 -2.60
N ASP A 441 -20.15 -29.24 -2.76
CA ASP A 441 -19.55 -30.56 -2.66
C ASP A 441 -19.86 -31.36 -3.92
N GLU A 442 -18.93 -31.32 -4.88
CA GLU A 442 -19.08 -31.92 -6.20
C GLU A 442 -19.44 -33.41 -6.14
N ASN A 443 -18.98 -34.12 -5.10
CA ASN A 443 -19.16 -35.57 -4.94
C ASN A 443 -20.44 -35.94 -4.18
N PHE A 444 -21.22 -34.96 -3.71
CA PHE A 444 -22.38 -35.22 -2.86
C PHE A 444 -23.42 -36.14 -3.51
N ALA A 445 -23.72 -35.96 -4.80
CA ALA A 445 -24.68 -36.84 -5.49
C ALA A 445 -24.17 -38.29 -5.59
N GLU A 446 -22.89 -38.48 -5.93
CA GLU A 446 -22.27 -39.81 -6.00
C GLU A 446 -22.30 -40.53 -4.65
N SER A 447 -22.25 -39.77 -3.55
CA SER A 447 -22.39 -40.32 -2.20
C SER A 447 -23.79 -40.88 -1.89
N LEU A 448 -24.84 -40.37 -2.55
CA LEU A 448 -26.24 -40.78 -2.35
C LEU A 448 -26.66 -41.95 -3.26
N ASP A 449 -26.01 -42.12 -4.41
CA ASP A 449 -26.36 -43.14 -5.40
C ASP A 449 -26.40 -44.58 -4.81
N PRO A 450 -25.42 -45.03 -4.01
CA PRO A 450 -25.46 -46.36 -3.40
C PRO A 450 -26.66 -46.57 -2.49
N LEU A 451 -27.09 -45.52 -1.78
CA LEU A 451 -28.26 -45.57 -0.89
C LEU A 451 -29.56 -45.63 -1.69
N LEU A 452 -29.70 -44.77 -2.70
CA LEU A 452 -30.88 -44.78 -3.57
C LEU A 452 -31.02 -46.10 -4.31
N GLU A 453 -29.92 -46.72 -4.72
CA GLU A 453 -29.94 -48.03 -5.36
C GLU A 453 -30.41 -49.14 -4.41
N LYS A 454 -29.97 -49.12 -3.14
CA LYS A 454 -30.50 -50.04 -2.12
C LYS A 454 -32.02 -49.89 -1.97
N PHE A 455 -32.54 -48.66 -1.99
CA PHE A 455 -33.98 -48.40 -1.94
C PHE A 455 -34.72 -48.92 -3.19
N ARG A 456 -34.13 -48.81 -4.39
CA ARG A 456 -34.71 -49.38 -5.63
C ARG A 456 -34.84 -50.90 -5.54
N VAL A 457 -33.74 -51.59 -5.20
CA VAL A 457 -33.74 -53.05 -5.01
C VAL A 457 -34.73 -53.47 -3.93
N ARG A 458 -34.84 -52.70 -2.85
CA ARG A 458 -35.79 -52.96 -1.76
C ARG A 458 -37.25 -52.85 -2.21
N LYS A 459 -37.58 -51.81 -2.98
CA LYS A 459 -38.92 -51.63 -3.56
C LYS A 459 -39.30 -52.81 -4.46
N GLU A 460 -38.39 -53.27 -5.31
CA GLU A 460 -38.63 -54.44 -6.17
C GLU A 460 -38.93 -55.70 -5.34
N ALA A 461 -38.10 -55.99 -4.32
CA ALA A 461 -38.31 -57.14 -3.45
C ALA A 461 -39.64 -57.08 -2.67
N MET A 462 -40.02 -55.90 -2.15
CA MET A 462 -41.31 -55.71 -1.47
C MET A 462 -42.50 -55.87 -2.42
N SER A 463 -42.34 -55.51 -3.69
CA SER A 463 -43.39 -55.63 -4.71
C SER A 463 -43.61 -57.09 -5.14
N THR A 464 -42.52 -57.87 -5.25
CA THR A 464 -42.58 -59.30 -5.61
C THR A 464 -42.85 -60.24 -4.42
N GLY A 465 -42.77 -59.73 -3.18
CA GLY A 465 -42.99 -60.51 -1.96
C GLY A 465 -41.76 -61.28 -1.49
N GLU A 466 -40.57 -60.94 -1.99
CA GLU A 466 -39.30 -61.50 -1.56
C GLU A 466 -38.81 -60.85 -0.25
N ARG A 467 -38.16 -61.64 0.60
CA ARG A 467 -37.55 -61.13 1.83
C ARG A 467 -36.23 -60.44 1.49
N SER A 468 -36.15 -59.15 1.78
CA SER A 468 -34.92 -58.36 1.69
C SER A 468 -34.66 -57.64 3.02
N ALA A 469 -33.41 -57.29 3.29
CA ALA A 469 -33.04 -56.56 4.50
C ALA A 469 -33.48 -55.09 4.39
N PRO A 470 -33.93 -54.45 5.48
CA PRO A 470 -34.21 -53.02 5.46
C PRO A 470 -32.95 -52.22 5.15
N VAL A 471 -33.13 -51.08 4.48
CA VAL A 471 -32.04 -50.14 4.20
C VAL A 471 -31.76 -49.33 5.46
N ASP A 472 -30.53 -49.35 5.95
CA ASP A 472 -30.12 -48.52 7.08
C ASP A 472 -29.72 -47.13 6.58
N VAL A 473 -30.51 -46.12 6.94
CA VAL A 473 -30.28 -44.70 6.63
C VAL A 473 -29.48 -43.96 7.71
N SER A 474 -29.18 -44.57 8.86
CA SER A 474 -28.53 -43.91 10.00
C SER A 474 -27.09 -43.44 9.71
N THR A 475 -26.48 -43.93 8.64
CA THR A 475 -25.15 -43.52 8.18
C THR A 475 -25.18 -42.27 7.27
N TYR A 476 -26.36 -41.81 6.88
CA TYR A 476 -26.59 -40.69 5.94
C TYR A 476 -27.46 -39.57 6.52
N LEU A 477 -28.00 -39.76 7.73
CA LEU A 477 -28.72 -38.79 8.55
C LEU A 477 -27.80 -38.29 9.66
#